data_AF-A0A161GBC5-F1
#
_entry.id   AF-A0A161GBC5-F1
#
_cell.length_a   1.000
_cell.length_b   1.000
_cell.length_c   1.000
_cell.angle_alpha   90.00
_cell.angle_beta   90.00
_cell.angle_gamma   90.00
#
_symmetry.space_group_name_H-M   'P 1'
#
loop_
_entity.id
_entity.type
_entity.pdbx_description
1 polymer ?
#
loop_
_entity_poly.entity_id
_entity_poly.type
_entity_poly.pdbx_seq_one_letter_code
_entity_poly.pdbx_strand_id
1 'polypeptide(L)' 'RVMIHQPSSSFLRGRICNLAIELQEIKRLRETIINAFMKRTNMPYWLIEQEMERDVYMS' A
#
# COMPACT_ATOMS: atom_id res chain seq x y z
N ARG A 1 2.03 -17.43 -10.02
CA ARG A 1 2.22 -15.99 -10.32
C ARG A 1 1.96 -15.23 -9.03
N VAL A 2 2.87 -14.34 -8.64
CA VAL A 2 2.71 -13.48 -7.45
C VAL A 2 2.26 -12.11 -7.94
N MET A 3 1.34 -11.45 -7.26
CA MET A 3 0.87 -10.10 -7.62
C MET A 3 1.04 -9.19 -6.41
N ILE A 4 1.52 -7.98 -6.65
CA ILE A 4 1.59 -6.91 -5.65
C ILE A 4 0.73 -5.73 -6.10
N HIS A 5 0.03 -5.12 -5.16
CA HIS A 5 -0.81 -3.95 -5.37
C HIS A 5 -0.97 -3.17 -4.07
N GLN A 6 -1.31 -1.90 -4.19
CA GLN A 6 -1.54 -1.02 -3.05
C GLN A 6 -2.74 -1.48 -2.21
N PRO A 7 -2.73 -1.19 -0.89
CA PRO A 7 -3.89 -1.45 -0.04
C PRO A 7 -5.12 -0.72 -0.57
N SER A 8 -6.24 -1.41 -0.61
CA SER A 8 -7.53 -0.85 -1.02
C SER A 8 -8.54 -0.96 0.12
N SER A 9 -9.33 0.10 0.33
CA SER A 9 -10.51 0.05 1.20
C SER A 9 -11.78 -0.05 0.36
N SER A 10 -12.81 -0.69 0.91
CA SER A 10 -14.16 -0.63 0.36
C SER A 10 -14.74 0.79 0.46
N PHE A 11 -15.91 1.04 -0.15
CA PHE A 11 -16.56 2.35 -0.23
C PHE A 11 -16.48 3.15 1.10
N LEU A 12 -15.74 4.25 1.07
CA LEU A 12 -15.54 5.14 2.21
C LEU A 12 -16.83 5.96 2.40
N ARG A 13 -17.69 5.55 3.34
CA ARG A 13 -18.92 6.27 3.69
C ARG A 13 -18.81 6.85 5.10
N GLY A 14 -18.60 8.15 5.21
CA GLY A 14 -18.49 8.82 6.50
C GLY A 14 -18.53 10.34 6.42
N ARG A 15 -18.65 11.00 7.58
CA ARG A 15 -18.41 12.45 7.72
C ARG A 15 -16.94 12.74 7.37
N ILE A 16 -16.64 13.95 6.88
CA ILE A 16 -15.29 14.35 6.42
C ILE A 16 -14.19 14.03 7.45
N CYS A 17 -14.43 14.20 8.77
CA CYS A 17 -13.47 13.84 9.81
C CYS A 17 -13.10 12.35 9.81
N ASN A 18 -14.06 11.45 9.56
CA ASN A 18 -13.80 10.01 9.53
C ASN A 18 -13.01 9.64 8.27
N LEU A 19 -13.28 10.30 7.14
CA LEU A 19 -12.55 10.09 5.89
C LEU A 19 -11.06 10.43 6.04
N ALA A 20 -10.72 11.52 6.74
CA ALA A 20 -9.33 11.90 6.97
C ALA A 20 -8.57 10.84 7.80
N ILE A 21 -9.22 10.28 8.82
CA ILE A 21 -8.65 9.21 9.66
C ILE A 21 -8.47 7.93 8.83
N GLU A 22 -9.46 7.56 8.03
CA GLU A 22 -9.39 6.38 7.16
C GLU A 22 -8.27 6.50 6.12
N LEU A 23 -8.11 7.66 5.48
CA LEU A 23 -7.02 7.93 4.54
C LEU A 23 -5.65 7.86 5.23
N GLN A 24 -5.53 8.39 6.44
CA GLN A 24 -4.30 8.29 7.22
C GLN A 24 -3.95 6.83 7.54
N GLU A 25 -4.95 6.01 7.86
CA GLU A 25 -4.74 4.61 8.17
C GLU A 25 -4.33 3.79 6.93
N ILE A 26 -4.97 4.04 5.77
CA ILE A 26 -4.55 3.44 4.50
C ILE A 26 -3.10 3.80 4.18
N LYS A 27 -2.70 5.06 4.41
CA LYS A 27 -1.32 5.49 4.21
C LYS A 27 -0.35 4.75 5.14
N ARG A 28 -0.67 4.61 6.43
CA ARG A 28 0.14 3.83 7.39
C ARG A 28 0.26 2.37 6.99
N LEU A 29 -0.82 1.76 6.53
CA LEU A 29 -0.82 0.39 6.02
C LEU A 29 0.11 0.25 4.80
N ARG A 30 0.02 1.16 3.84
CA ARG A 30 0.90 1.19 2.67
C ARG A 30 2.38 1.24 3.09
N GLU A 31 2.76 2.18 3.95
CA GLU A 31 4.13 2.31 4.44
C GLU A 31 4.60 1.06 5.20
N THR A 32 3.73 0.45 6.01
CA THR A 32 4.04 -0.77 6.76
C THR A 32 4.34 -1.95 5.83
N ILE A 33 3.54 -2.10 4.77
CA ILE A 33 3.73 -3.15 3.77
C ILE A 33 5.02 -2.91 2.97
N ILE A 34 5.29 -1.69 2.49
CA ILE A 34 6.54 -1.37 1.78
C ILE A 34 7.75 -1.73 2.65
N ASN A 35 7.73 -1.34 3.93
CA ASN A 35 8.82 -1.65 4.86
C ASN A 35 9.00 -3.16 5.08
N ALA A 36 7.91 -3.93 5.10
CA ALA A 36 7.98 -5.38 5.21
C ALA A 36 8.61 -6.01 3.95
N PHE A 37 8.24 -5.54 2.76
CA PHE A 37 8.85 -5.99 1.50
C PHE A 37 10.33 -5.61 1.41
N MET A 38 10.68 -4.38 1.79
CA MET A 38 12.06 -3.88 1.79
C MET A 38 12.97 -4.78 2.64
N LYS A 39 12.52 -5.12 3.85
CA LYS A 39 13.26 -6.01 4.77
C LYS A 39 13.40 -7.44 4.26
N ARG A 40 12.43 -7.95 3.50
CA ARG A 40 12.43 -9.35 3.02
C ARG A 40 13.14 -9.53 1.68
N THR A 41 13.16 -8.50 0.84
CA THR A 41 13.67 -8.57 -0.53
C THR A 41 15.00 -7.85 -0.72
N ASN A 42 15.43 -7.03 0.24
CA ASN A 42 16.56 -6.09 0.13
C ASN A 42 16.46 -5.13 -1.08
N MET A 43 15.27 -4.95 -1.65
CA MET A 43 15.02 -3.94 -2.67
C MET A 43 14.87 -2.57 -2.03
N PRO A 44 15.29 -1.48 -2.70
CA PRO A 44 15.13 -0.15 -2.16
C PRO A 44 13.65 0.24 -2.08
N TYR A 45 13.32 1.07 -1.08
CA TYR A 45 11.95 1.53 -0.80
C TYR A 45 11.23 2.06 -2.05
N TRP A 46 11.87 2.94 -2.82
CA TRP A 46 11.28 3.59 -4.00
C TRP A 46 10.87 2.58 -5.08
N LEU A 47 11.60 1.47 -5.22
CA LEU A 47 11.29 0.46 -6.22
C LEU A 47 10.03 -0.30 -5.82
N ILE A 48 9.94 -0.72 -4.56
CA ILE A 48 8.74 -1.40 -4.03
C ILE A 48 7.53 -0.46 -4.06
N GLU A 49 7.72 0.81 -3.70
CA GLU A 49 6.68 1.83 -3.78
C GLU A 49 6.12 1.95 -5.19
N GLN A 50 7.00 2.07 -6.19
CA GLN A 50 6.64 2.22 -7.60
C GLN A 50 5.92 0.98 -8.13
N GLU A 51 6.45 -0.21 -7.85
CA GLU A 51 5.86 -1.48 -8.33
C GLU A 51 4.50 -1.76 -7.67
N MET A 52 4.26 -1.27 -6.46
CA MET A 52 3.01 -1.49 -5.74
C MET A 52 1.89 -0.48 -6.08
N GLU A 53 2.17 0.60 -6.83
CA GLU A 53 1.14 1.60 -7.16
C GLU A 53 -0.04 1.02 -7.96
N ARG A 54 0.22 0.03 -8.78
CA ARG A 54 -0.82 -0.68 -9.53
C ARG A 54 -0.65 -2.18 -9.41
N ASP A 55 -1.65 -2.90 -9.90
CA ASP A 55 -1.60 -4.35 -9.97
C ASP A 55 -0.45 -4.76 -10.88
N VAL A 56 0.61 -5.32 -10.30
CA VAL A 56 1.77 -5.84 -11.02
C VAL A 56 1.92 -7.32 -10.69
N TYR A 57 1.91 -8.15 -11.73
CA TYR A 57 2.28 -9.55 -11.61
C TYR A 57 3.79 -9.69 -11.69
N MET A 58 4.40 -10.24 -10.64
CA MET A 58 5.76 -10.74 -10.68
C MET A 58 5.76 -12.06 -11.48
N SER A 59 6.72 -12.17 -12.42
CA SER A 59 6.95 -13.35 -13.27
C SER A 59 7.25 -14.60 -12.45
#